data_AF-A0A349PBZ1-F1
#
_entry.id   AF-A0A349PBZ1-F1
#
_cell.length_a   1.000
_cell.length_b   1.000
_cell.length_c   1.000
_cell.angle_alpha   90.00
_cell.angle_beta   90.00
_cell.angle_gamma   90.00
#
_symmetry.space_group_name_H-M   'P 1'
#
loop_
_entity.id
_entity.type
_entity.pdbx_description
1 polymer ?
#
loop_
_entity_poly.entity_id
_entity_poly.type
_entity_poly.pdbx_seq_one_letter_code
_entity_poly.pdbx_strand_id
1 'polypeptide(L)'
;MKTVRKGFTLIELMIVVAIIGILAAIAIPKFADLINKSKEGATKGALSSVRSALQVYYGDNEGWFPTDSLGILTANAKYINEIPVAKLPTTGHADDRTVNVNNSSTTYEAGAAAETAIGTGGGGWAYFNSPVHSSVWGTFVANCIHEDIKGQGIPAITPWSTF
;
A
#
# COMPACT_ATOMS: atom_id res chain seq x y z
N MET A 1 -25.27 56.81 27.13
CA MET A 1 -25.66 56.44 25.75
C MET A 1 -25.50 54.94 25.61
N LYS A 2 -26.60 54.16 25.57
CA LYS A 2 -26.55 52.69 25.43
C LYS A 2 -26.29 52.36 23.95
N THR A 3 -25.15 51.76 23.65
CA THR A 3 -24.83 51.24 22.32
C THR A 3 -25.70 50.01 22.05
N VAL A 4 -26.60 50.10 21.08
CA VAL A 4 -27.39 48.95 20.61
C VAL A 4 -26.44 48.00 19.90
N ARG A 5 -26.18 46.84 20.50
CA ARG A 5 -25.45 45.75 19.84
C ARG A 5 -26.32 45.21 18.72
N LYS A 6 -25.92 45.42 17.47
CA LYS A 6 -26.52 44.75 16.30
C LYS A 6 -26.24 43.25 16.41
N GLY A 7 -27.28 42.43 16.55
CA GLY A 7 -27.18 40.97 16.46
C GLY A 7 -27.10 40.52 15.00
N PHE A 8 -26.54 39.33 14.78
CA PHE A 8 -26.58 38.65 13.47
C PHE A 8 -28.02 38.30 13.10
N THR A 9 -28.36 38.42 11.81
CA THR A 9 -29.66 37.99 11.30
C THR A 9 -29.67 36.49 11.01
N LEU A 10 -30.84 35.85 11.15
CA LEU A 10 -31.01 34.44 10.79
C LEU A 10 -30.72 34.19 9.30
N ILE A 11 -31.04 35.16 8.43
CA ILE A 11 -30.79 35.03 7.00
C ILE A 11 -29.29 35.08 6.66
N GLU A 12 -28.50 35.91 7.35
CA GLU A 12 -27.04 35.91 7.21
C GLU A 12 -26.46 34.55 7.59
N LEU A 13 -26.92 33.98 8.70
CA LEU A 13 -26.44 32.66 9.14
C LEU A 13 -26.86 31.55 8.17
N MET A 14 -28.08 31.59 7.64
CA MET A 14 -28.55 30.62 6.65
C MET A 14 -27.74 30.65 5.35
N ILE A 15 -27.42 31.84 4.83
CA ILE A 15 -26.61 31.97 3.61
C ILE A 15 -25.19 31.45 3.86
N VAL A 16 -24.60 31.74 5.02
CA VAL A 16 -23.26 31.26 5.37
C VAL A 16 -23.23 29.72 5.42
N VAL A 17 -24.19 29.08 6.07
CA VAL A 17 -24.27 27.62 6.12
C VAL A 17 -24.51 27.02 4.73
N ALA A 18 -25.34 27.67 3.89
CA ALA A 18 -25.55 27.24 2.52
C ALA A 18 -24.26 27.28 1.68
N ILE A 19 -23.48 28.36 1.78
CA ILE A 19 -22.19 28.48 1.09
C ILE A 19 -21.19 27.44 1.59
N ILE A 20 -21.07 27.26 2.92
CA ILE A 20 -20.20 26.23 3.51
C ILE A 20 -20.62 24.83 3.05
N GLY A 21 -21.93 24.56 2.95
CA GLY A 21 -22.47 23.30 2.44
C GLY A 21 -22.03 22.99 1.01
N ILE A 22 -22.10 23.99 0.12
CA ILE A 22 -21.66 23.84 -1.29
C ILE A 22 -20.15 23.58 -1.35
N LEU A 23 -19.35 24.35 -0.59
CA LEU A 23 -17.89 24.16 -0.55
C LEU A 23 -17.51 22.79 0.01
N ALA A 24 -18.17 22.34 1.08
CA ALA A 24 -17.92 21.04 1.70
C ALA A 24 -18.25 19.89 0.75
N ALA A 25 -19.35 19.96 0.00
CA ALA A 25 -19.75 18.92 -0.94
C ALA A 25 -18.69 18.65 -2.03
N ILE A 26 -17.97 19.69 -2.48
CA ILE A 26 -16.89 19.56 -3.47
C ILE A 26 -15.56 19.18 -2.80
N ALA A 27 -15.27 19.77 -1.62
CA ALA A 27 -13.98 19.62 -0.96
C ALA A 27 -13.78 18.23 -0.32
N ILE A 28 -14.82 17.66 0.28
CA ILE A 28 -14.74 16.38 1.01
C ILE A 28 -14.28 15.21 0.11
N PRO A 29 -14.91 14.92 -1.05
CA PRO A 29 -14.47 13.81 -1.90
C PRO A 29 -13.04 14.02 -2.41
N LYS A 30 -12.71 15.25 -2.81
CA LYS A 30 -11.35 15.60 -3.27
C LYS A 30 -10.29 15.41 -2.19
N PHE A 31 -10.61 15.76 -0.94
CA PHE A 31 -9.69 15.56 0.18
C PHE A 31 -9.49 14.07 0.48
N ALA A 32 -10.54 13.25 0.41
CA ALA A 32 -10.45 11.81 0.58
C ALA A 32 -9.49 11.18 -0.46
N ASP A 33 -9.59 11.58 -1.73
CA ASP A 33 -8.68 11.11 -2.79
C ASP A 33 -7.22 11.50 -2.54
N LEU A 34 -6.98 12.73 -2.04
CA LEU A 34 -5.63 13.17 -1.68
C LEU A 34 -5.02 12.33 -0.56
N ILE A 35 -5.81 11.96 0.46
CA ILE A 35 -5.36 11.07 1.53
C ILE A 35 -5.03 9.68 0.96
N ASN A 36 -5.87 9.15 0.07
CA ASN A 36 -5.63 7.86 -0.57
C ASN A 36 -4.33 7.86 -1.38
N LYS A 37 -4.11 8.91 -2.20
CA LYS A 37 -2.87 9.10 -2.96
C LYS A 37 -1.64 9.23 -2.07
N SER A 38 -1.77 9.87 -0.92
CA SER A 38 -0.68 9.97 0.07
C SER A 38 -0.34 8.61 0.68
N LYS A 39 -1.34 7.80 1.02
CA LYS A 39 -1.15 6.43 1.53
C LYS A 39 -0.46 5.53 0.49
N GLU A 40 -0.93 5.58 -0.75
CA GLU A 40 -0.28 4.92 -1.89
C GLU A 40 1.21 5.29 -2.01
N GLY A 41 1.52 6.58 -2.02
CA GLY A 41 2.89 7.06 -2.15
C GLY A 41 3.77 6.58 -1.00
N ALA A 42 3.24 6.57 0.22
CA ALA A 42 3.92 6.03 1.40
C ALA A 42 4.22 4.53 1.25
N THR A 43 3.23 3.75 0.79
CA THR A 43 3.40 2.30 0.55
C THR A 43 4.40 2.03 -0.57
N LYS A 44 4.41 2.82 -1.63
CA LYS A 44 5.42 2.70 -2.70
C LYS A 44 6.84 2.96 -2.17
N GLY A 45 7.04 4.03 -1.39
CA GLY A 45 8.33 4.30 -0.77
C GLY A 45 8.77 3.20 0.21
N ALA A 46 7.84 2.69 1.01
CA ALA A 46 8.05 1.55 1.91
C ALA A 46 8.40 0.26 1.16
N LEU A 47 7.77 0.02 0.01
CA LEU A 47 8.07 -1.12 -0.84
C LEU A 47 9.50 -1.04 -1.38
N SER A 48 9.90 0.14 -1.89
CA SER A 48 11.24 0.37 -2.41
C SER A 48 12.33 0.17 -1.35
N SER A 49 12.10 0.60 -0.10
CA SER A 49 13.11 0.44 0.97
C SER A 49 13.37 -1.04 1.30
N VAL A 50 12.33 -1.86 1.37
CA VAL A 50 12.47 -3.31 1.61
C VAL A 50 13.10 -3.99 0.40
N ARG A 51 12.73 -3.61 -0.83
CA ARG A 51 13.35 -4.14 -2.06
C ARG A 51 14.84 -3.81 -2.11
N SER A 52 15.26 -2.60 -1.76
CA SER A 52 16.68 -2.26 -1.65
C SER A 52 17.40 -3.12 -0.61
N ALA A 53 16.81 -3.33 0.57
CA ALA A 53 17.38 -4.21 1.59
C ALA A 53 17.50 -5.67 1.11
N LEU A 54 16.50 -6.17 0.37
CA LEU A 54 16.55 -7.49 -0.27
C LEU A 54 17.69 -7.61 -1.28
N GLN A 55 17.93 -6.57 -2.09
CA GLN A 55 19.02 -6.57 -3.06
C GLN A 55 20.41 -6.57 -2.39
N VAL A 56 20.56 -5.83 -1.28
CA VAL A 56 21.81 -5.86 -0.50
C VAL A 56 22.01 -7.24 0.12
N TYR A 57 20.96 -7.83 0.71
CA TYR A 57 21.01 -9.20 1.22
C TYR A 57 21.41 -10.19 0.12
N TYR A 58 20.80 -10.08 -1.06
CA TYR A 58 21.10 -10.94 -2.20
C TYR A 58 22.58 -10.90 -2.58
N GLY A 59 23.19 -9.70 -2.62
CA GLY A 59 24.62 -9.53 -2.87
C GLY A 59 25.51 -10.14 -1.78
N ASP A 60 25.14 -9.96 -0.51
CA ASP A 60 25.89 -10.50 0.64
C ASP A 60 25.81 -12.03 0.76
N ASN A 61 24.79 -12.65 0.18
CA ASN A 61 24.50 -14.09 0.31
C ASN A 61 24.64 -14.83 -1.02
N GLU A 62 25.61 -14.44 -1.85
CA GLU A 62 25.99 -15.15 -3.08
C GLU A 62 24.81 -15.35 -4.05
N GLY A 63 23.90 -14.38 -4.12
CA GLY A 63 22.74 -14.44 -4.99
C GLY A 63 21.57 -15.27 -4.43
N TRP A 64 21.49 -15.40 -3.10
CA TRP A 64 20.34 -16.02 -2.44
C TRP A 64 19.45 -14.97 -1.78
N PHE A 65 18.15 -15.04 -2.07
CA PHE A 65 17.14 -14.31 -1.31
C PHE A 65 16.78 -15.05 -0.01
N PRO A 66 16.28 -14.33 1.01
CA PRO A 66 15.80 -14.96 2.24
C PRO A 66 14.74 -16.03 1.97
N THR A 67 14.84 -17.15 2.68
CA THR A 67 13.84 -18.23 2.65
C THR A 67 12.90 -18.18 3.85
N ASP A 68 12.99 -17.14 4.68
CA ASP A 68 12.13 -16.90 5.84
C ASP A 68 11.07 -15.82 5.56
N SER A 69 10.41 -15.32 6.60
CA SER A 69 9.47 -14.20 6.54
C SER A 69 10.15 -12.82 6.65
N LEU A 70 11.36 -12.67 6.10
CA LEU A 70 12.19 -11.46 6.15
C LEU A 70 12.65 -11.06 7.56
N GLY A 71 12.60 -11.97 8.53
CA GLY A 71 13.16 -11.73 9.87
C GLY A 71 14.67 -11.50 9.80
N ILE A 72 15.34 -12.17 8.87
CA ILE A 72 16.78 -11.98 8.66
C ILE A 72 17.16 -10.59 8.14
N LEU A 73 16.25 -9.87 7.47
CA LEU A 73 16.52 -8.51 6.99
C LEU A 73 16.61 -7.49 8.13
N THR A 74 15.81 -7.69 9.17
CA THR A 74 15.74 -6.81 10.34
C THR A 74 16.66 -7.24 11.47
N ALA A 75 17.23 -8.44 11.38
CA ALA A 75 18.17 -8.98 12.36
C ALA A 75 19.35 -8.01 12.56
N ASN A 76 19.48 -7.52 13.80
CA ASN A 76 20.51 -6.55 14.21
C ASN A 76 20.55 -5.27 13.35
N ALA A 77 19.45 -4.92 12.70
CA ALA A 77 19.35 -3.76 11.80
C ALA A 77 20.41 -3.72 10.67
N LYS A 78 20.91 -4.89 10.23
CA LYS A 78 21.97 -4.96 9.21
C LYS A 78 21.51 -4.42 7.85
N TYR A 79 20.33 -4.86 7.39
CA TYR A 79 19.83 -4.51 6.05
C TYR A 79 18.71 -3.46 6.11
N ILE A 80 17.85 -3.54 7.13
CA ILE A 80 16.82 -2.55 7.42
C ILE A 80 16.47 -2.57 8.92
N ASN A 81 16.08 -1.44 9.50
CA ASN A 81 15.72 -1.38 10.93
C ASN A 81 14.44 -2.18 11.24
N GLU A 82 13.41 -2.00 10.43
CA GLU A 82 12.13 -2.70 10.53
C GLU A 82 11.45 -2.76 9.16
N ILE A 83 10.54 -3.73 8.99
CA ILE A 83 9.65 -3.72 7.83
C ILE A 83 8.64 -2.58 8.00
N PRO A 84 8.57 -1.61 7.07
CA PRO A 84 7.66 -0.48 7.16
C PRO A 84 6.20 -0.93 7.04
N VAL A 85 5.28 -0.10 7.50
CA VAL A 85 3.83 -0.36 7.42
C VAL A 85 3.33 -0.13 5.99
N ALA A 86 2.63 -1.12 5.42
CA ALA A 86 1.84 -0.95 4.21
C ALA A 86 0.56 -0.19 4.52
N LYS A 87 0.33 0.92 3.81
CA LYS A 87 -0.89 1.71 3.87
C LYS A 87 -1.71 1.48 2.60
N LEU A 88 -2.75 0.66 2.71
CA LEU A 88 -3.58 0.26 1.57
C LEU A 88 -4.87 1.08 1.55
N PRO A 89 -4.97 2.15 0.73
CA PRO A 89 -6.17 2.99 0.67
C PRO A 89 -7.34 2.24 0.03
N THR A 90 -8.57 2.53 0.46
CA THR A 90 -9.83 2.03 -0.13
C THR A 90 -10.10 0.51 -0.04
N THR A 91 -9.21 -0.27 0.57
CA THR A 91 -9.29 -1.73 0.56
C THR A 91 -9.99 -2.34 1.78
N GLY A 92 -10.35 -1.52 2.78
CA GLY A 92 -10.88 -1.99 4.07
C GLY A 92 -9.86 -2.76 4.92
N HIS A 93 -8.58 -2.77 4.55
CA HIS A 93 -7.51 -3.39 5.33
C HIS A 93 -6.92 -2.38 6.32
N ALA A 94 -6.47 -2.88 7.47
CA ALA A 94 -5.71 -2.07 8.40
C ALA A 94 -4.32 -1.74 7.82
N ASP A 95 -3.78 -0.58 8.21
CA ASP A 95 -2.38 -0.27 7.97
C ASP A 95 -1.53 -1.29 8.76
N ASP A 96 -0.83 -2.19 8.06
CA ASP A 96 -0.13 -3.34 8.67
C ASP A 96 1.28 -3.54 8.07
N ARG A 97 2.21 -4.04 8.87
CA ARG A 97 3.59 -4.40 8.51
C ARG A 97 3.80 -5.90 8.33
N THR A 98 2.81 -6.73 8.65
CA THR A 98 2.92 -8.19 8.59
C THR A 98 3.36 -8.65 7.21
N VAL A 99 4.34 -9.54 7.16
CA VAL A 99 4.82 -10.19 5.93
C VAL A 99 4.21 -11.58 5.84
N ASN A 100 3.31 -11.77 4.89
CA ASN A 100 2.75 -13.07 4.57
C ASN A 100 3.66 -13.78 3.58
N VAL A 101 4.18 -14.93 3.99
CA VAL A 101 5.06 -15.72 3.15
C VAL A 101 4.23 -16.59 2.22
N ASN A 102 4.52 -16.53 0.92
CA ASN A 102 3.92 -17.42 -0.06
C ASN A 102 4.96 -18.44 -0.55
N ASN A 103 4.74 -19.69 -0.16
CA ASN A 103 5.56 -20.84 -0.56
C ASN A 103 4.90 -21.68 -1.68
N SER A 104 3.74 -21.26 -2.18
CA SER A 104 2.81 -22.15 -2.85
C SER A 104 3.25 -22.57 -4.25
N SER A 105 3.40 -23.88 -4.36
CA SER A 105 3.44 -24.75 -5.54
C SER A 105 2.07 -24.74 -6.25
N THR A 106 1.87 -23.85 -7.21
CA THR A 106 0.93 -24.09 -8.32
C THR A 106 1.75 -24.10 -9.61
N THR A 107 1.82 -25.29 -10.23
CA THR A 107 2.52 -25.60 -11.48
C THR A 107 2.35 -24.51 -12.54
N TYR A 108 3.48 -23.97 -13.01
CA TYR A 108 3.54 -22.99 -14.09
C TYR A 108 3.95 -23.71 -15.38
N GLU A 109 2.99 -23.96 -16.27
CA GLU A 109 3.29 -24.38 -17.64
C GLU A 109 3.52 -23.14 -18.51
N ALA A 110 4.56 -23.16 -19.34
CA ALA A 110 4.89 -22.08 -20.25
C ALA A 110 3.72 -21.83 -21.23
N GLY A 111 3.08 -20.66 -21.13
CA GLY A 111 2.00 -20.24 -22.03
C GLY A 111 0.59 -20.21 -21.44
N ALA A 112 0.40 -20.49 -20.15
CA ALA A 112 -0.88 -20.23 -19.48
C ALA A 112 -1.00 -18.74 -19.10
N ALA A 113 -2.08 -18.09 -19.52
CA ALA A 113 -2.43 -16.74 -19.12
C ALA A 113 -2.78 -16.68 -17.61
N ALA A 114 -2.34 -15.58 -16.98
CA ALA A 114 -2.60 -15.16 -15.59
C ALA A 114 -1.79 -15.89 -14.50
N GLU A 115 -0.63 -15.30 -14.19
CA GLU A 115 -0.01 -15.35 -12.86
C GLU A 115 -1.10 -15.25 -11.79
N THR A 116 -1.13 -16.22 -10.86
CA THR A 116 -2.14 -16.25 -9.80
C THR A 116 -1.99 -15.01 -8.91
N ALA A 117 -3.11 -14.35 -8.62
CA ALA A 117 -3.19 -13.10 -7.88
C ALA A 117 -2.20 -13.05 -6.70
N ILE A 118 -1.20 -12.17 -6.81
CA ILE A 118 -0.27 -11.91 -5.73
C ILE A 118 -0.97 -11.03 -4.69
N GLY A 119 -1.58 -11.67 -3.71
CA GLY A 119 -2.32 -11.02 -2.63
C GLY A 119 -3.49 -11.89 -2.21
N THR A 120 -3.52 -12.30 -0.94
CA THR A 120 -4.64 -13.05 -0.35
C THR A 120 -5.82 -12.16 0.02
N GLY A 121 -5.67 -10.83 -0.13
CA GLY A 121 -6.60 -9.85 0.45
C GLY A 121 -6.46 -9.76 1.97
N GLY A 122 -5.32 -10.16 2.53
CA GLY A 122 -5.08 -10.12 3.97
C GLY A 122 -4.61 -8.77 4.51
N GLY A 123 -4.16 -7.86 3.63
CA GLY A 123 -3.46 -6.63 4.03
C GLY A 123 -1.99 -6.88 4.37
N GLY A 124 -1.25 -5.81 4.63
CA GLY A 124 0.20 -5.88 4.87
C GLY A 124 1.00 -6.20 3.60
N TRP A 125 2.02 -7.04 3.73
CA TRP A 125 2.95 -7.42 2.67
C TRP A 125 2.87 -8.90 2.33
N ALA A 126 3.29 -9.24 1.12
CA ALA A 126 3.49 -10.59 0.63
C ALA A 126 4.93 -10.76 0.14
N TYR A 127 5.54 -11.91 0.44
CA TYR A 127 6.90 -12.25 0.05
C TYR A 127 7.01 -13.68 -0.48
N PHE A 128 7.67 -13.85 -1.62
CA PHE A 128 7.94 -15.16 -2.23
C PHE A 128 9.31 -15.66 -1.82
N ASN A 129 9.34 -16.58 -0.86
CA ASN A 129 10.56 -17.05 -0.21
C ASN A 129 11.09 -18.38 -0.77
N SER A 130 10.44 -18.97 -1.78
CA SER A 130 10.78 -20.31 -2.28
C SER A 130 11.72 -20.26 -3.49
N PRO A 131 12.93 -20.83 -3.41
CA PRO A 131 13.87 -20.90 -4.54
C PRO A 131 13.42 -21.89 -5.62
N VAL A 132 12.44 -22.75 -5.33
CA VAL A 132 11.86 -23.70 -6.29
C VAL A 132 11.12 -22.99 -7.44
N HIS A 133 10.76 -21.71 -7.24
CA HIS A 133 10.09 -20.86 -8.24
C HIS A 133 10.96 -19.63 -8.57
N SER A 134 12.08 -19.86 -9.26
CA SER A 134 13.11 -18.85 -9.55
C SER A 134 12.61 -17.59 -10.27
N SER A 135 11.52 -17.66 -11.03
CA SER A 135 10.94 -16.51 -11.74
C SER A 135 10.29 -15.48 -10.81
N VAL A 136 9.84 -15.89 -9.62
CA VAL A 136 9.16 -15.01 -8.65
C VAL A 136 9.85 -14.98 -7.28
N TRP A 137 10.87 -15.81 -7.06
CA TRP A 137 11.65 -15.81 -5.82
C TRP A 137 12.28 -14.44 -5.55
N GLY A 138 12.19 -13.99 -4.29
CA GLY A 138 12.66 -12.66 -3.89
C GLY A 138 11.65 -11.54 -4.16
N THR A 139 10.50 -11.85 -4.76
CA THR A 139 9.46 -10.85 -5.02
C THR A 139 8.80 -10.42 -3.72
N PHE A 140 8.76 -9.11 -3.51
CA PHE A 140 8.09 -8.46 -2.38
C PHE A 140 7.04 -7.48 -2.91
N VAL A 141 5.80 -7.57 -2.41
CA VAL A 141 4.67 -6.72 -2.84
C VAL A 141 3.68 -6.47 -1.71
N ALA A 142 2.76 -5.52 -1.90
CA ALA A 142 1.58 -5.37 -1.05
C ALA A 142 0.65 -6.59 -1.14
N ASN A 143 0.18 -7.11 0.00
CA ASN A 143 -0.70 -8.28 0.06
C ASN A 143 -2.18 -7.88 -0.08
N CYS A 144 -2.55 -7.41 -1.28
CA CYS A 144 -3.89 -6.91 -1.56
C CYS A 144 -4.34 -7.28 -2.98
N ILE A 145 -5.65 -7.47 -3.15
CA ILE A 145 -6.30 -7.75 -4.44
C ILE A 145 -6.99 -6.53 -5.08
N HIS A 146 -6.99 -5.38 -4.39
CA HIS A 146 -7.69 -4.15 -4.83
C HIS A 146 -6.78 -3.26 -5.67
N GLU A 147 -7.30 -2.68 -6.75
CA GLU A 147 -6.64 -1.74 -7.67
C GLU A 147 -6.11 -0.47 -6.98
N ASP A 148 -5.15 0.21 -7.62
CA ASP A 148 -4.72 1.54 -7.20
C ASP A 148 -5.79 2.62 -7.46
N ILE A 149 -5.53 3.85 -7.01
CA ILE A 149 -6.48 4.97 -7.18
C ILE A 149 -6.75 5.34 -8.66
N LYS A 150 -5.95 4.82 -9.60
CA LYS A 150 -6.10 5.06 -11.04
C LYS A 150 -6.82 3.90 -11.74
N GLY A 151 -7.23 2.86 -11.01
CA GLY A 151 -7.82 1.65 -11.57
C GLY A 151 -6.80 0.83 -12.39
N GLN A 152 -5.51 0.97 -12.09
CA GLN A 152 -4.43 0.23 -12.75
C GLN A 152 -4.07 -0.97 -11.88
N GLY A 153 -4.93 -1.98 -11.85
CA GLY A 153 -4.58 -3.31 -11.35
C GLY A 153 -4.77 -4.36 -12.44
N ILE A 154 -3.72 -5.07 -12.82
CA ILE A 154 -3.82 -6.16 -13.81
C ILE A 154 -3.81 -7.49 -13.03
N PRO A 155 -4.73 -8.43 -13.31
CA PRO A 155 -4.89 -9.68 -12.55
C PRO A 155 -3.69 -10.63 -12.55
N ALA A 156 -2.71 -10.40 -13.43
CA ALA A 156 -1.52 -11.25 -13.52
C ALA A 156 -0.42 -10.80 -12.54
N ILE A 157 -0.04 -9.53 -12.57
CA ILE A 157 0.90 -8.95 -11.61
C ILE A 157 0.46 -7.52 -11.32
N THR A 158 -0.38 -7.43 -10.29
CA THR A 158 -0.43 -6.41 -9.25
C THR A 158 -1.52 -5.35 -9.31
N PRO A 159 -1.88 -4.85 -8.12
CA PRO A 159 -2.49 -3.55 -7.99
C PRO A 159 -1.53 -2.42 -7.60
N TRP A 160 -0.28 -2.71 -7.24
CA TRP A 160 0.70 -1.70 -6.78
C TRP A 160 2.11 -1.83 -7.40
N SER A 161 2.36 -2.83 -8.26
CA SER A 161 3.61 -2.87 -9.03
C SER A 161 3.42 -2.01 -10.27
N THR A 162 4.26 -1.02 -10.47
CA THR A 162 5.67 -1.24 -10.73
C THR A 162 6.47 -0.05 -10.21
N PHE A 163 7.31 -0.31 -9.21
CA PHE A 163 8.72 0.10 -9.13
C PHE A 163 9.46 -0.96 -8.33
#